data_AF-A0A7G8WC05-F1
#
_entry.id   AF-A0A7G8WC05-F1
#
_cell.length_a   1.000
_cell.length_b   1.000
_cell.length_c   1.000
_cell.angle_alpha   90.00
_cell.angle_beta   90.00
_cell.angle_gamma   90.00
#
_symmetry.space_group_name_H-M   'P 1'
#
loop_
_entity.id
_entity.type
_entity.pdbx_description
1 polymer ?
#
loop_
_entity_poly.entity_id
_entity_poly.type
_entity_poly.pdbx_seq_one_letter_code
_entity_poly.pdbx_strand_id
1 'polypeptide(L)'
;MNKLVKTIIYIFNIIALVIAIYWFIDEQSPEPLIVMISQVSILITLIFESKISNINISKVSKSEINVEDKSTDASNISISKVKKGSKVNVKRS
;
A
#
# COMPACT_ATOMS: atom_id res chain seq x y z
N MET A 1 -0.24 -1.73 -2.87
CA MET A 1 0.41 -2.53 -3.93
C MET A 1 0.88 -3.89 -3.38
N ASN A 2 1.20 -4.89 -4.22
CA ASN A 2 1.83 -6.14 -3.75
C ASN A 2 3.20 -5.81 -3.09
N LYS A 3 3.50 -6.42 -1.94
CA LYS A 3 4.75 -6.21 -1.20
C LYS A 3 5.99 -6.41 -2.07
N LEU A 4 6.03 -7.46 -2.90
CA LEU A 4 7.17 -7.74 -3.78
C LEU A 4 7.39 -6.62 -4.81
N VAL A 5 6.32 -6.19 -5.48
CA VAL A 5 6.36 -5.09 -6.47
C VAL A 5 6.83 -3.80 -5.81
N LYS A 6 6.37 -3.52 -4.59
CA LYS A 6 6.82 -2.36 -3.81
C LYS A 6 8.30 -2.41 -3.47
N THR A 7 8.82 -3.56 -3.03
CA THR A 7 10.24 -3.76 -2.76
C THR A 7 11.10 -3.56 -4.01
N ILE A 8 10.68 -4.12 -5.16
CA ILE A 8 11.39 -3.96 -6.44
C ILE A 8 11.49 -2.48 -6.82
N ILE A 9 10.37 -1.74 -6.81
CA ILE A 9 10.35 -0.31 -7.15
C ILE A 9 11.24 0.51 -6.20
N TYR A 10 11.25 0.15 -4.91
CA TYR A 10 12.10 0.81 -3.91
C TYR A 10 13.60 0.61 -4.19
N ILE A 11 14.01 -0.60 -4.56
CA ILE A 11 15.39 -0.92 -4.94
C ILE A 11 15.80 -0.14 -6.19
N PHE A 12 14.95 -0.13 -7.23
CA PHE A 12 15.21 0.64 -8.45
C PHE A 12 15.35 2.15 -8.20
N ASN A 13 14.52 2.73 -7.32
CA ASN A 13 14.64 4.15 -6.94
C ASN A 13 15.96 4.45 -6.23
N ILE A 14 16.43 3.56 -5.35
CA ILE A 14 17.73 3.75 -4.68
C ILE A 14 18.88 3.68 -5.69
N ILE A 15 18.86 2.72 -6.62
CA ILE A 15 19.89 2.60 -7.67
C ILE A 15 19.91 3.86 -8.55
N ALA A 16 18.73 4.32 -9.00
CA ALA A 16 18.60 5.54 -9.79
C ALA A 16 19.07 6.79 -9.03
N LEU A 17 18.79 6.88 -7.73
CA LEU A 17 19.27 7.99 -6.88
C LEU A 17 20.80 7.99 -6.75
N VAL A 18 21.44 6.82 -6.57
CA VAL A 18 22.90 6.71 -6.50
C VAL A 18 23.55 7.12 -7.83
N ILE A 19 22.99 6.70 -8.96
CA ILE A 19 23.46 7.11 -10.29
C ILE A 19 23.30 8.64 -10.46
N ALA A 20 22.17 9.21 -10.07
CA ALA A 20 21.93 10.65 -10.18
C ALA A 20 22.85 11.48 -9.26
N ILE A 21 23.20 10.98 -8.07
CA ILE A 21 24.20 11.60 -7.18
C ILE A 21 25.59 11.57 -7.82
N TYR A 22 26.00 10.43 -8.38
CA TYR A 22 27.28 10.32 -9.08
C TYR A 22 27.36 11.29 -10.27
N TRP A 23 26.31 11.34 -11.08
CA TRP A 23 26.20 12.27 -12.22
C TRP A 23 26.20 13.74 -11.78
N PHE A 24 25.53 14.09 -10.67
CA PHE A 24 25.56 15.44 -10.12
C PHE A 24 26.95 15.89 -9.67
N ILE A 25 27.75 14.97 -9.11
CA ILE A 25 29.12 15.26 -8.67
C ILE A 25 30.05 15.52 -9.87
N ASP A 26 29.83 14.82 -10.98
CA ASP A 26 30.66 14.89 -12.19
C ASP A 26 30.39 16.16 -13.02
N GLU A 27 29.13 16.41 -13.40
CA GLU A 27 28.78 17.51 -14.32
C GLU A 27 28.11 18.73 -13.66
N GLN A 28 27.69 18.65 -12.38
CA GLN A 28 26.95 19.70 -11.64
C GLN A 28 25.74 20.32 -12.39
N SER A 29 25.22 19.59 -13.37
CA SER A 29 24.15 20.04 -14.25
C SER A 29 22.77 20.03 -13.56
N PRO A 30 21.81 20.85 -14.03
CA PRO A 30 20.44 20.86 -13.49
C PRO A 30 19.68 19.55 -13.74
N GLU A 31 20.10 18.75 -14.72
CA GLU A 31 19.46 17.50 -15.15
C GLU A 31 19.51 16.41 -14.05
N PRO A 32 20.68 16.03 -13.50
CA PRO A 32 20.73 15.10 -12.37
C PRO A 32 20.00 15.61 -11.13
N LEU A 33 19.94 16.93 -10.90
CA LEU A 33 19.15 17.52 -9.81
C LEU A 33 17.64 17.24 -9.98
N ILE A 34 17.11 17.42 -11.19
CA ILE A 34 15.70 17.10 -11.51
C ILE A 34 15.43 15.61 -11.32
N VAL A 35 16.36 14.74 -11.75
CA VAL A 35 16.26 13.30 -11.53
C VAL A 35 16.22 12.98 -10.03
N MET A 36 17.13 13.54 -9.21
CA MET A 36 17.12 13.35 -7.75
C MET A 36 15.80 13.77 -7.10
N ILE A 37 15.26 14.94 -7.46
CA ILE A 37 13.97 15.44 -6.96
C ILE A 37 12.83 14.47 -7.34
N SER A 38 12.86 13.91 -8.55
CA SER A 38 11.86 12.92 -8.99
C SER A 38 11.91 11.63 -8.15
N GLN A 39 13.11 11.08 -7.89
CA GLN A 39 13.26 9.86 -7.09
C GLN A 39 12.83 10.08 -5.64
N VAL A 40 13.19 11.22 -5.04
CA VAL A 40 12.74 11.60 -3.69
C VAL A 40 11.20 11.70 -3.63
N SER A 41 10.57 12.29 -4.65
CA SER A 41 9.10 12.41 -4.72
C SER A 41 8.40 11.05 -4.82
N ILE A 42 8.98 10.10 -5.58
CA ILE A 42 8.48 8.73 -5.69
C ILE A 42 8.65 7.98 -4.35
N LEU A 43 9.80 8.09 -3.69
CA LEU A 43 10.04 7.48 -2.37
C LEU A 43 9.05 7.98 -1.31
N ILE A 44 8.80 9.30 -1.26
CA ILE A 44 7.76 9.89 -0.40
C ILE A 44 6.39 9.27 -0.72
N THR A 45 6.00 9.24 -1.99
CA THR A 45 4.71 8.67 -2.42
C THR A 45 4.56 7.20 -1.99
N LEU A 46 5.60 6.38 -2.14
CA LEU A 46 5.62 4.98 -1.70
C LEU A 46 5.51 4.84 -0.18
N ILE A 47 6.13 5.71 0.61
CA ILE A 47 6.01 5.69 2.07
C ILE A 47 4.57 6.04 2.49
N PHE A 48 4.02 7.12 1.93
CA PHE A 48 2.70 7.63 2.31
C PHE A 48 1.51 6.86 1.72
N GLU A 49 1.69 6.04 0.66
CA GLU A 49 0.69 5.08 0.14
C GLU A 49 0.01 4.30 1.28
N SER A 50 0.81 3.84 2.25
CA SER A 50 0.35 3.05 3.41
C SER A 50 -0.56 3.81 4.37
N LYS A 51 -0.43 5.14 4.45
CA LYS A 51 -1.27 6.01 5.28
C LYS A 51 -2.56 6.38 4.55
N ILE A 52 -2.49 6.54 3.23
CA ILE A 52 -3.64 6.90 2.38
C ILE A 52 -4.61 5.73 2.21
N SER A 53 -4.14 4.47 2.13
CA SER A 53 -5.02 3.31 1.95
C SER A 53 -5.81 2.91 3.21
N ASN A 54 -5.48 3.43 4.39
CA ASN A 54 -6.08 3.04 5.66
C ASN A 54 -7.32 3.88 6.03
N ILE A 55 -8.33 3.86 5.15
CA ILE A 55 -9.68 4.36 5.48
C ILE A 55 -10.35 3.35 6.43
N ASN A 56 -10.05 3.47 7.72
CA ASN A 56 -10.52 2.56 8.75
C ASN A 56 -11.97 2.89 9.17
N ILE A 57 -12.95 2.15 8.61
CA ILE A 57 -14.38 2.31 8.91
C ILE A 57 -14.66 1.85 10.35
N SER A 58 -14.53 2.77 11.30
CA SER A 58 -14.43 2.45 12.73
C SER A 58 -15.76 2.17 13.46
N LYS A 59 -16.91 2.44 12.81
CA LYS A 59 -18.27 2.31 13.39
C LYS A 59 -19.33 1.89 12.35
N VAL A 60 -19.49 0.59 12.11
CA VAL A 60 -20.70 0.05 11.46
C VAL A 60 -21.81 -0.09 12.50
N SER A 61 -23.03 0.39 12.22
CA SER A 61 -24.19 0.25 13.10
C SER A 61 -25.30 -0.53 12.39
N LYS A 62 -25.72 -1.66 12.97
CA LYS A 62 -26.80 -2.55 12.48
C LYS A 62 -26.45 -3.33 11.19
N SER A 63 -25.58 -4.34 11.29
CA SER A 63 -25.42 -5.42 10.26
C SER A 63 -25.12 -6.80 10.93
N GLU A 64 -25.87 -7.90 10.64
CA GLU A 64 -25.76 -9.24 11.28
C GLU A 64 -24.81 -10.17 10.52
N ILE A 65 -23.70 -10.56 11.13
CA ILE A 65 -22.72 -11.54 10.63
C ILE A 65 -23.34 -12.86 10.11
N ASN A 66 -23.45 -13.15 8.80
CA ASN A 66 -23.63 -14.53 8.32
C ASN A 66 -22.55 -14.93 7.30
N VAL A 67 -21.88 -16.08 7.55
CA VAL A 67 -20.73 -16.59 6.79
C VAL A 67 -20.85 -18.11 6.68
N GLU A 68 -20.79 -18.63 5.45
CA GLU A 68 -20.52 -20.04 5.17
C GLU A 68 -19.17 -20.14 4.46
N ASP A 69 -18.27 -20.99 4.97
CA ASP A 69 -17.00 -21.34 4.32
C ASP A 69 -17.09 -22.78 3.78
N LYS A 70 -16.58 -23.00 2.57
CA LYS A 70 -16.47 -24.30 1.91
C LYS A 70 -15.07 -24.54 1.32
N SER A 71 -14.07 -23.82 1.81
CA SER A 71 -12.67 -24.01 1.44
C SER A 71 -11.91 -24.80 2.50
N THR A 72 -11.01 -25.68 2.06
CA THR A 72 -10.16 -26.52 2.93
C THR A 72 -8.89 -25.79 3.38
N ASP A 73 -8.72 -24.53 3.00
CA ASP A 73 -7.56 -23.71 3.28
C ASP A 73 -7.82 -22.74 4.43
N ALA A 74 -6.81 -22.57 5.31
CA ALA A 74 -6.92 -21.84 6.57
C ALA A 74 -7.16 -20.32 6.36
N SER A 75 -8.44 -19.94 6.20
CA SER A 75 -8.87 -18.57 6.03
C SER A 75 -9.08 -17.89 7.41
N ASN A 76 -8.19 -16.95 7.77
CA ASN A 76 -8.31 -16.18 9.02
C ASN A 76 -9.38 -15.09 8.89
N ILE A 77 -10.66 -15.49 8.96
CA ILE A 77 -11.81 -14.59 8.91
C ILE A 77 -11.98 -13.90 10.28
N SER A 78 -11.47 -12.67 10.41
CA SER A 78 -11.65 -11.85 11.62
C SER A 78 -12.80 -10.86 11.46
N ILE A 79 -13.89 -11.09 12.20
CA ILE A 79 -15.07 -10.22 12.25
C ILE A 79 -15.06 -9.47 13.58
N SER A 80 -15.07 -8.14 13.56
CA SER A 80 -15.13 -7.33 14.79
C SER A 80 -16.08 -6.14 14.68
N LYS A 81 -16.66 -5.72 15.81
CA LYS A 81 -17.64 -4.63 15.97
C LYS A 81 -18.99 -4.80 15.24
N VAL A 82 -19.57 -5.99 15.35
CA VAL A 82 -20.99 -6.24 15.02
C VAL A 82 -21.90 -5.43 15.96
N LYS A 83 -22.95 -4.77 15.44
CA LYS A 83 -23.97 -4.08 16.27
C LYS A 83 -25.36 -4.70 16.09
N LYS A 84 -26.11 -4.74 17.20
CA LYS A 84 -27.40 -5.43 17.41
C LYS A 84 -28.49 -5.14 16.35
N GLY A 85 -28.97 -6.20 15.68
CA GLY A 85 -30.25 -6.32 14.91
C GLY A 85 -30.25 -5.81 13.46
N SER A 86 -30.23 -6.70 12.43
CA SER A 86 -29.99 -6.33 10.99
C SER A 86 -29.78 -7.52 9.98
N LYS A 87 -28.79 -7.46 9.04
CA LYS A 87 -28.38 -8.50 8.06
C LYS A 87 -26.96 -8.27 7.48
N VAL A 88 -26.20 -9.34 7.21
CA VAL A 88 -25.00 -9.41 6.32
C VAL A 88 -24.99 -10.79 5.66
N ASN A 89 -24.57 -10.80 4.40
CA ASN A 89 -24.42 -12.00 3.58
C ASN A 89 -23.10 -11.87 2.82
N VAL A 90 -22.15 -12.77 3.06
CA VAL A 90 -20.85 -12.76 2.39
C VAL A 90 -20.91 -13.68 1.18
N LYS A 91 -20.95 -13.10 -0.03
CA LYS A 91 -20.68 -13.82 -1.27
C LYS A 91 -19.30 -13.43 -1.81
N ARG A 92 -18.51 -14.44 -2.17
CA ARG A 92 -17.40 -14.33 -3.11
C ARG A 92 -17.71 -15.20 -4.33
N SER A 93 -17.36 -14.67 -5.50
CA SER A 93 -17.19 -15.43 -6.73
C SER A 93 -15.79 -16.03 -6.79
#